data_AF-A0A968T6J6-F1
#
_entry.id   AF-A0A968T6J6-F1
#
_cell.length_a   1.000
_cell.length_b   1.000
_cell.length_c   1.000
_cell.angle_alpha   90.00
_cell.angle_beta   90.00
_cell.angle_gamma   90.00
#
_symmetry.space_group_name_H-M   'P 1'
#
loop_
_entity.id
_entity.type
_entity.pdbx_description
1 polymer ?
#
loop_
_entity_poly.entity_id
_entity_poly.type
_entity_poly.pdbx_seq_one_letter_code
_entity_poly.pdbx_strand_id
1 'polypeptide(L)' 'TGNFPKDFFKQFKTKEDFHSFFNDLFKQGVEEMLKAELDTHLGYDKHSKDGYGTGNSRNGSYCLFP' A
#
# COMPACT_ATOMS: atom_id res chain seq x y z
N THR A 1 1.40 -17.95 -11.44
CA THR A 1 0.67 -16.99 -12.30
C THR A 1 -0.67 -16.71 -11.65
N GLY A 2 -0.93 -15.44 -11.32
CA GLY A 2 -2.09 -15.02 -10.53
C GLY A 2 -3.39 -15.23 -11.30
N ASN A 3 -4.08 -16.32 -11.00
CA ASN A 3 -5.40 -16.59 -11.56
C ASN A 3 -6.43 -16.23 -10.49
N PHE A 4 -7.28 -15.23 -10.76
CA PHE A 4 -8.40 -14.93 -9.88
C PHE A 4 -9.44 -16.06 -9.95
N PRO A 5 -10.11 -16.40 -8.84
CA PRO A 5 -11.25 -17.31 -8.87
C PRO A 5 -12.30 -16.84 -9.87
N LYS A 6 -12.95 -17.78 -10.57
CA LYS A 6 -13.97 -17.45 -11.60
C LYS A 6 -15.11 -16.58 -11.06
N ASP A 7 -15.43 -16.74 -9.78
CA ASP A 7 -16.52 -16.02 -9.13
C ASP A 7 -16.12 -14.63 -8.62
N PHE A 8 -14.82 -14.30 -8.62
CA PHE A 8 -14.31 -13.02 -8.15
C PHE A 8 -14.96 -11.84 -8.88
N PHE A 9 -15.13 -11.94 -10.20
CA PHE A 9 -15.70 -10.84 -10.99
C PHE A 9 -17.22 -10.71 -10.88
N LYS A 10 -17.93 -11.71 -10.33
CA LYS A 10 -19.40 -11.69 -10.22
C LYS A 10 -19.93 -10.68 -9.19
N GLN A 11 -19.06 -10.18 -8.32
CA GLN A 11 -19.41 -9.20 -7.30
C GLN A 11 -19.63 -7.80 -7.87
N PHE A 12 -18.95 -7.45 -8.97
CA PHE A 12 -19.09 -6.15 -9.62
C PHE A 12 -20.36 -6.12 -10.48
N LYS A 13 -21.30 -5.24 -10.15
CA LYS A 13 -22.59 -5.13 -10.84
C LYS A 13 -22.58 -4.03 -11.89
N THR A 14 -21.78 -3.00 -11.66
CA THR A 14 -21.61 -1.87 -12.56
C THR A 14 -20.14 -1.70 -12.95
N LYS A 15 -19.93 -0.91 -14.02
CA LYS A 15 -18.59 -0.50 -14.43
C LYS A 15 -17.94 0.34 -13.33
N GLU A 16 -18.73 1.17 -12.68
CA GLU A 16 -18.32 2.08 -11.61
C GLU A 16 -17.80 1.30 -10.39
N ASP A 17 -18.48 0.22 -9.98
CA ASP A 17 -18.04 -0.65 -8.88
C ASP A 17 -16.66 -1.26 -9.16
N PHE A 18 -16.47 -1.74 -10.39
CA PHE A 18 -15.20 -2.34 -10.82
C PHE A 18 -14.07 -1.30 -10.83
N HIS A 19 -14.33 -0.11 -11.39
CA HIS A 19 -13.34 0.97 -11.40
C HIS A 19 -13.00 1.45 -10.00
N SER A 20 -13.97 1.59 -9.10
CA SER A 20 -13.72 1.98 -7.71
C SER A 20 -12.80 0.98 -7.02
N PHE A 21 -13.14 -0.31 -7.11
CA PHE A 21 -12.31 -1.38 -6.54
C PHE A 21 -10.88 -1.36 -7.08
N PHE A 22 -10.72 -1.24 -8.40
CA PHE A 22 -9.40 -1.24 -9.02
C PHE A 22 -8.58 -0.01 -8.61
N ASN A 23 -9.22 1.16 -8.51
CA ASN A 23 -8.57 2.37 -8.03
C ASN A 23 -8.09 2.21 -6.58
N ASP A 24 -8.91 1.63 -5.71
CA ASP A 24 -8.52 1.41 -4.32
C ASP A 24 -7.42 0.36 -4.17
N LEU A 25 -7.47 -0.70 -4.98
CA LEU A 25 -6.39 -1.69 -5.07
C LEU A 25 -5.08 -1.05 -5.55
N PHE A 26 -5.16 -0.20 -6.57
CA PHE A 26 -3.99 0.51 -7.09
C PHE A 26 -3.39 1.46 -6.05
N LYS A 27 -4.23 2.22 -5.33
CA LYS A 27 -3.79 3.09 -4.23
C LYS A 27 -3.03 2.29 -3.17
N GLN A 28 -3.62 1.19 -2.69
CA GLN A 28 -2.98 0.31 -1.70
C GLN A 28 -1.63 -0.22 -2.22
N GLY A 29 -1.58 -0.67 -3.47
CA GLY A 29 -0.34 -1.15 -4.09
C GLY A 29 0.76 -0.09 -4.12
N VAL A 30 0.42 1.16 -4.47
CA VAL A 30 1.37 2.27 -4.48
C VAL A 30 1.81 2.64 -3.06
N GLU A 31 0.90 2.69 -2.09
CA GLU A 31 1.26 2.98 -0.69
C GLU A 31 2.23 1.95 -0.11
N GLU A 32 1.97 0.67 -0.32
CA GLU A 32 2.86 -0.39 0.17
C GLU A 32 4.22 -0.37 -0.52
N MET A 33 4.25 -0.07 -1.83
CA MET A 33 5.50 0.12 -2.56
C MET A 33 6.33 1.27 -1.96
N LEU A 34 5.71 2.42 -1.69
CA LEU A 34 6.39 3.58 -1.10
C LEU A 34 6.86 3.31 0.34
N LYS A 35 6.08 2.56 1.13
CA LYS A 35 6.50 2.13 2.48
C LYS A 35 7.75 1.25 2.39
N ALA A 36 7.78 0.28 1.47
CA ALA A 36 8.92 -0.61 1.27
C ALA A 36 10.18 0.14 0.79
N GLU A 37 10.01 1.15 -0.08
CA GLU A 37 11.10 2.04 -0.47
C GLU A 37 11.66 2.80 0.75
N LEU A 38 10.80 3.27 1.65
CA LEU A 38 11.21 3.94 2.88
C LEU A 38 11.92 3.01 3.88
N ASP A 39 11.43 1.77 4.04
CA ASP A 39 12.08 0.70 4.81
C ASP A 39 13.50 0.45 4.30
N THR A 40 13.65 0.35 2.99
CA THR A 40 14.97 0.16 2.35
C THR A 40 15.87 1.38 2.55
N HIS A 41 15.34 2.59 2.37
CA HIS A 41 16.13 3.82 2.46
C HIS A 41 16.66 4.09 3.88
N LEU A 42 15.82 3.88 4.89
CA LEU A 42 16.17 4.10 6.30
C LEU A 42 16.88 2.89 6.92
N GLY A 43 16.73 1.70 6.33
CA GLY A 43 17.30 0.45 6.83
C GLY A 43 16.60 -0.11 8.07
N TYR A 44 15.41 0.40 8.40
CA TYR A 44 14.61 -0.07 9.54
C TYR A 44 13.11 0.13 9.31
N ASP A 45 12.30 -0.79 9.82
CA ASP A 45 10.83 -0.75 9.70
C ASP A 45 10.19 0.36 10.54
N LYS A 46 8.97 0.77 10.17
CA LYS A 46 8.20 1.72 10.97
C LYS A 46 8.07 1.23 12.43
N HIS A 47 8.48 2.08 13.38
CA HIS A 47 8.51 1.80 14.83
C HIS A 47 9.59 0.81 15.31
N SER A 48 10.54 0.40 14.45
CA SER A 48 11.70 -0.38 14.92
C SER A 48 12.54 0.43 15.90
N LYS A 49 13.09 -0.25 16.92
CA LYS A 49 14.07 0.31 17.85
C LYS A 49 15.40 0.63 17.17
N ASP A 50 15.68 0.00 16.03
CA ASP A 50 16.89 0.25 15.24
C ASP A 50 16.94 1.68 14.71
N GLY A 51 15.78 2.33 14.58
CA GLY A 51 15.68 3.74 14.21
C GLY A 51 16.03 4.72 15.34
N TYR A 52 16.14 4.26 16.60
CA TYR A 52 16.34 5.16 17.74
C TYR A 52 17.77 5.71 17.77
N GLY A 53 17.89 7.04 17.82
CA GLY A 53 19.20 7.71 17.85
C GLY A 53 19.93 7.74 16.50
N THR A 54 19.28 7.30 15.40
CA THR A 54 19.85 7.37 14.04
C THR A 54 19.86 8.78 13.43
N GLY A 55 19.18 9.74 14.08
CA GLY A 55 19.09 11.13 13.64
C GLY A 55 18.02 11.39 12.57
N ASN A 56 17.53 10.35 11.88
CA ASN A 56 16.44 10.47 10.89
C ASN A 56 15.26 9.61 11.31
N SER A 57 14.16 10.25 11.71
CA SER A 57 12.94 9.59 12.22
C SER A 57 11.79 9.70 11.24
N ARG A 58 11.02 8.62 11.10
CA ARG A 58 9.77 8.62 10.29
C ARG A 58 8.71 9.51 10.93
N ASN A 59 8.36 10.62 10.29
CA ASN A 59 7.39 11.60 10.80
C ASN A 59 6.11 11.74 9.97
N GLY A 60 5.86 10.81 9.04
CA GLY A 60 4.70 10.84 8.14
C GLY A 60 4.03 9.47 7.99
N SER A 61 2.90 9.46 7.28
CA SER A 61 2.23 8.25 6.81
C SER A 61 1.91 8.42 5.33
N TYR A 62 2.19 7.40 4.52
CA TYR A 62 1.65 7.31 3.17
C TYR A 62 0.16 7.02 3.30
N CYS A 63 -0.66 8.02 3.01
CA CYS A 63 -2.10 7.91 2.85
C CYS A 63 -2.42 8.64 1.55
N LEU A 64 -2.64 7.89 0.48
CA LEU A 64 -3.08 8.40 -0.80
C LEU A 64 -4.58 8.74 -0.67
N PHE A 65 -4.78 9.97 -0.18
CA PHE A 65 -6.02 10.73 0.06
C PHE A 65 -6.77 10.46 1.39
N PRO A 66 -7.27 11.53 2.06
CA PRO A 66 -8.11 11.44 3.25
C PRO A 66 -9.51 10.87 2.97
#